data_AF-A0A9P7M9A2-F1
#
_entry.id   AF-A0A9P7M9A2-F1
#
_cell.length_a   1.000
_cell.length_b   1.000
_cell.length_c   1.000
_cell.angle_alpha   90.00
_cell.angle_beta   90.00
_cell.angle_gamma   90.00
#
_symmetry.space_group_name_H-M   'P 1'
#
loop_
_entity.id
_entity.type
_entity.pdbx_description
1 polymer ?
#
loop_
_entity_poly.entity_id
_entity_poly.type
_entity_poly.pdbx_seq_one_letter_code
_entity_poly.pdbx_strand_id
1 'polypeptide(L)'
;MASDTATEPRVATREEMREARLPLAYRDSCAHLLIPLNKCRKSSWYLPWKCEDERHSYEKCQYVEFKKRVAKMDELRASKGGARSN
;
A
#
# COMPACT_ATOMS: atom_id res chain seq x y z
N MET A 1 22.74 -2.86 19.16
CA MET A 1 22.46 -1.68 18.31
C MET A 1 22.86 -2.03 16.89
N ALA A 2 22.02 -2.79 16.19
CA ALA A 2 22.24 -3.14 14.79
C ALA A 2 21.27 -2.29 13.97
N SER A 3 21.85 -1.57 13.02
CA SER A 3 21.25 -0.50 12.23
C SER A 3 19.93 -0.91 11.58
N ASP A 4 18.87 -0.20 11.93
CA ASP A 4 17.57 -0.19 11.26
C ASP A 4 17.73 0.60 9.95
N THR A 5 18.40 -0.01 8.97
CA THR A 5 18.31 0.45 7.59
C THR A 5 16.93 0.09 7.09
N ALA A 6 15.95 0.97 7.32
CA ALA A 6 14.67 0.94 6.63
C ALA A 6 14.97 0.94 5.12
N THR A 7 14.99 -0.25 4.53
CA THR A 7 15.01 -0.43 3.09
C THR A 7 13.74 0.24 2.58
N GLU A 8 13.87 1.42 1.97
CA GLU A 8 12.72 2.03 1.33
C GLU A 8 12.16 1.02 0.33
N PRO A 9 10.90 0.56 0.51
CA PRO A 9 10.35 -0.43 -0.39
C PRO A 9 10.28 0.19 -1.78
N ARG A 10 10.88 -0.48 -2.78
CA ARG A 10 10.95 -0.01 -4.17
C ARG A 10 9.56 0.44 -4.62
N VAL A 11 9.40 1.74 -4.90
CA VAL A 11 8.15 2.26 -5.45
C VAL A 11 8.06 1.87 -6.93
N ALA A 12 6.88 1.40 -7.36
CA ALA A 12 6.65 1.07 -8.76
C ALA A 12 6.66 2.35 -9.60
N THR A 13 7.30 2.30 -10.77
CA THR A 13 7.29 3.43 -11.69
C THR A 13 5.89 3.59 -12.32
N ARG A 14 5.60 4.78 -12.84
CA ARG A 14 4.34 5.05 -13.55
C ARG A 14 4.16 4.15 -14.77
N GLU A 15 5.26 3.79 -15.42
CA GLU A 15 5.28 2.92 -16.60
C GLU A 15 4.96 1.48 -16.22
N GLU A 16 5.59 0.97 -15.15
CA GLU A 16 5.30 -0.37 -14.61
C GLU A 16 3.82 -0.52 -14.21
N MET A 17 3.23 0.51 -13.57
CA MET A 17 1.81 0.52 -13.20
C MET A 17 0.89 0.56 -14.43
N ARG A 18 1.29 1.27 -15.50
CA ARG A 18 0.57 1.33 -16.78
C ARG A 18 0.60 -0.02 -17.49
N GLU A 19 1.77 -0.65 -17.56
CA GLU A 19 1.98 -1.97 -18.18
C GLU A 19 1.21 -3.07 -17.44
N ALA A 20 1.20 -3.01 -16.10
CA ALA A 20 0.41 -3.91 -15.26
C ALA A 20 -1.11 -3.63 -15.31
N ARG A 21 -1.54 -2.58 -16.03
CA ARG A 21 -2.94 -2.16 -16.20
C ARG A 21 -3.66 -1.99 -14.85
N LEU A 22 -2.99 -1.38 -13.87
CA LEU A 22 -3.61 -1.12 -12.56
C LEU A 22 -4.71 -0.05 -12.69
N PRO A 23 -5.90 -0.25 -12.07
CA PRO A 23 -6.91 0.79 -11.93
C PRO A 23 -6.37 1.98 -11.14
N LEU A 24 -6.89 3.19 -11.41
CA LEU A 24 -6.39 4.43 -10.81
C LEU A 24 -6.39 4.40 -9.27
N ALA A 25 -7.39 3.77 -8.65
CA ALA A 25 -7.51 3.65 -7.20
C ALA A 25 -6.34 2.89 -6.55
N TYR A 26 -5.65 2.00 -7.29
CA TYR A 26 -4.56 1.17 -6.80
C TYR A 26 -3.19 1.61 -7.32
N ARG A 27 -3.07 2.84 -7.83
CA ARG A 27 -1.81 3.46 -8.24
C ARG A 27 -1.22 4.29 -7.10
N ASP A 28 -1.11 3.67 -5.96
CA ASP A 28 -0.65 4.25 -4.70
C ASP A 28 0.80 3.82 -4.39
N SER A 29 1.34 4.24 -3.24
CA SER A 29 2.70 3.92 -2.84
C SER A 29 2.94 2.40 -2.67
N CYS A 30 1.88 1.62 -2.39
CA CYS A 30 1.94 0.17 -2.23
C CYS A 30 1.80 -0.63 -3.54
N ALA A 31 1.68 0.03 -4.70
CA ALA A 31 1.43 -0.63 -5.99
C ALA A 31 2.51 -1.67 -6.39
N HIS A 32 3.75 -1.49 -5.92
CA HIS A 32 4.86 -2.41 -6.18
C HIS A 32 4.65 -3.82 -5.61
N LEU A 33 3.85 -3.97 -4.54
CA LEU A 33 3.45 -5.27 -3.98
C LEU A 33 2.21 -5.85 -4.68
N LEU A 34 1.36 -4.98 -5.23
CA LEU A 34 0.14 -5.40 -5.91
C LEU A 34 0.43 -6.06 -7.26
N ILE A 35 1.44 -5.60 -7.99
CA ILE A 35 1.86 -6.18 -9.28
C ILE A 35 2.22 -7.68 -9.14
N PRO A 36 3.13 -8.10 -8.23
CA PRO A 36 3.45 -9.51 -8.05
C PRO A 36 2.27 -10.30 -7.48
N LEU A 37 1.47 -9.73 -6.57
CA LEU A 37 0.25 -10.37 -6.06
C LEU A 37 -0.75 -10.69 -7.19
N ASN A 38 -0.97 -9.75 -8.11
CA ASN A 38 -1.86 -9.97 -9.25
C ASN A 38 -1.31 -10.99 -10.24
N LYS A 39 0.02 -11.08 -10.40
CA LYS A 39 0.66 -12.15 -11.18
C LYS A 39 0.41 -13.52 -10.53
N CYS A 40 0.62 -13.63 -9.22
CA CYS A 40 0.39 -14.86 -8.46
C CYS A 40 -1.09 -15.28 -8.49
N ARG A 41 -2.02 -14.34 -8.33
CA ARG A 41 -3.46 -14.60 -8.43
C ARG A 41 -3.86 -15.15 -9.80
N LYS A 42 -3.34 -14.57 -10.88
CA LYS A 42 -3.61 -15.06 -12.23
C LYS A 42 -3.02 -16.45 -12.48
N SER A 43 -1.79 -16.71 -12.04
CA SER A 43 -1.16 -18.03 -12.24
C SER A 43 -1.82 -19.14 -11.42
N SER A 44 -2.32 -18.80 -10.23
CA SER A 44 -3.01 -19.74 -9.33
C SER A 44 -4.53 -19.77 -9.49
N TRP A 45 -5.09 -19.12 -10.52
CA TRP A 45 -6.55 -19.05 -10.74
C TRP A 45 -7.34 -18.51 -9.55
N TYR A 46 -6.77 -17.56 -8.81
CA TYR A 46 -7.40 -16.86 -7.68
C TYR A 46 -7.82 -17.79 -6.54
N LEU A 47 -7.13 -18.91 -6.34
CA LEU A 47 -7.38 -19.81 -5.21
C LEU A 47 -7.14 -19.08 -3.86
N PRO A 48 -8.07 -19.16 -2.89
CA PRO A 48 -7.99 -18.39 -1.65
C PRO A 48 -6.79 -18.68 -0.74
N TRP A 49 -6.23 -19.89 -0.82
CA TRP A 49 -5.11 -20.39 0.00
C TRP A 49 -3.74 -20.26 -0.69
N LYS A 50 -3.67 -19.54 -1.81
CA LYS A 50 -2.43 -19.23 -2.51
C LYS A 50 -2.15 -17.74 -2.42
N CYS A 51 -0.88 -17.38 -2.54
CA CYS A 51 -0.40 -15.99 -2.51
C CYS A 51 -0.69 -15.26 -1.17
N GLU A 52 -0.69 -16.00 -0.06
CA GLU A 52 -1.03 -15.46 1.27
C GLU A 52 0.02 -14.45 1.76
N ASP A 53 1.30 -14.75 1.57
CA ASP A 53 2.40 -13.88 1.98
C ASP A 53 2.41 -12.56 1.20
N GLU A 54 2.23 -12.62 -0.12
CA GLU A 54 2.13 -11.42 -0.97
C GLU A 54 0.88 -10.61 -0.64
N ARG A 55 -0.25 -11.28 -0.35
CA ARG A 55 -1.47 -10.62 0.09
C ARG A 55 -1.24 -9.88 1.40
N HIS A 56 -0.70 -10.58 2.41
CA HIS A 56 -0.48 -10.00 3.73
C HIS A 56 0.53 -8.86 3.69
N SER A 57 1.57 -8.97 2.87
CA SER A 57 2.54 -7.90 2.65
C SER A 57 1.89 -6.64 2.06
N TYR A 58 1.02 -6.80 1.06
CA TYR A 58 0.28 -5.68 0.47
C TYR A 58 -0.69 -5.04 1.49
N GLU A 59 -1.44 -5.85 2.25
CA GLU A 59 -2.36 -5.39 3.29
C GLU A 59 -1.64 -4.62 4.41
N LYS A 60 -0.48 -5.12 4.84
CA LYS A 60 0.37 -4.44 5.82
C LYS A 60 0.83 -3.07 5.31
N CYS A 61 1.23 -2.98 4.05
CA CYS A 61 1.61 -1.71 3.44
C CYS A 61 0.44 -0.70 3.45
N GLN A 62 -0.75 -1.13 3.01
CA GLN A 62 -1.97 -0.32 3.04
C GLN A 62 -2.32 0.14 4.46
N TYR A 63 -2.16 -0.74 5.45
CA TYR A 63 -2.44 -0.41 6.84
C TYR A 63 -1.48 0.66 7.39
N VAL A 64 -0.19 0.59 7.04
CA VAL A 64 0.79 1.61 7.42
C VAL A 64 0.48 2.95 6.73
N GLU A 65 0.08 2.93 5.47
CA GLU A 65 -0.32 4.12 4.71
C GLU A 65 -1.60 4.76 5.29
N PHE A 66 -2.58 3.94 5.69
CA PHE A 66 -3.75 4.39 6.43
C PHE A 66 -3.39 5.06 7.77
N LYS A 67 -2.49 4.46 8.56
CA LYS A 67 -2.02 5.07 9.82
C LYS A 67 -1.39 6.45 9.61
N LYS A 68 -0.61 6.61 8.54
CA LYS A 68 -0.04 7.93 8.16
C LYS A 68 -1.15 8.93 7.86
N ARG A 69 -2.21 8.52 7.16
CA ARG A 69 -3.38 9.37 6.88
C ARG A 69 -4.16 9.74 8.14
N VAL A 70 -4.30 8.82 9.09
CA VAL A 70 -4.94 9.11 10.40
C VAL A 70 -4.11 10.13 11.18
N ALA A 71 -2.80 9.93 11.29
CA ALA A 71 -1.91 10.89 11.97
C ALA A 71 -2.01 12.30 11.37
N LYS A 72 -1.98 12.40 10.03
CA LYS A 72 -2.19 13.68 9.32
C LYS A 72 -3.56 14.31 9.61
N MET A 73 -4.62 13.50 9.72
CA MET A 73 -5.94 14.01 10.08
C MET A 73 -5.99 14.52 11.52
N ASP A 74 -5.29 13.87 12.45
CA ASP A 74 -5.24 14.31 13.84
C ASP A 74 -4.44 15.61 14.00
N GLU A 75 -3.34 15.78 13.26
CA GLU A 75 -2.61 17.06 13.15
C GLU A 75 -3.52 18.19 12.62
N LEU A 76 -4.32 17.90 11.58
CA LEU A 76 -5.28 18.86 11.02
C LEU A 76 -6.41 19.21 12.00
N ARG A 77 -6.84 18.26 12.84
CA ARG A 77 -7.85 18.52 13.89
C ARG A 77 -7.29 19.36 15.01
N ALA A 78 -6.06 19.08 15.46
CA ALA A 78 -5.39 19.85 16.50
C ALA A 78 -5.18 21.31 16.07
N SER A 79 -4.76 21.55 14.83
CA SER A 79 -4.60 22.90 14.28
C SER A 79 -5.92 23.67 14.11
N LYS A 80 -7.05 22.97 13.93
CA LYS A 80 -8.40 23.55 13.86
C LYS A 80 -9.12 23.63 15.22
N GLY A 81 -8.41 23.46 16.34
CA GLY A 81 -9.01 23.54 17.68
C GLY A 81 -10.04 22.44 17.97
N GLY A 82 -9.91 21.26 17.36
CA GLY A 82 -10.82 20.13 17.57
C GLY A 82 -12.09 20.15 16.72
N ALA A 83 -12.27 21.13 15.83
CA ALA A 83 -13.41 21.18 14.93
C ALA A 83 -13.37 20.01 13.91
N ARG A 84 -14.43 19.20 13.89
CA ARG A 84 -14.60 18.15 12.88
C ARG A 84 -14.90 18.81 11.54
N SER A 85 -14.15 18.45 10.50
CA SER A 85 -14.37 18.92 9.13
C SER A 85 -15.56 18.15 8.54
N ASN A 86 -16.79 18.56 8.85
CA ASN A 86 -18.01 18.05 8.21
C ASN A 86 -19.10 19.12 8.22
#